data_AF-A0AAN9ERS9-F1
#
_entry.id   AF-A0AAN9ERS9-F1
#
_cell.length_a   1.000
_cell.length_b   1.000
_cell.length_c   1.000
_cell.angle_alpha   90.00
_cell.angle_beta   90.00
_cell.angle_gamma   90.00
#
_symmetry.space_group_name_H-M   'P 1'
#
loop_
_entity.id
_entity.type
_entity.pdbx_description
1 polymer ?
#
loop_
_entity_poly.entity_id
_entity_poly.type
_entity_poly.pdbx_seq_one_letter_code
_entity_poly.pdbx_strand_id
1 'polypeptide(L)'
;MKDIHYLMEVESKGRTTYNEVADELVAEFSDPSNSVLSPDQQQYDEKNIRPRVYDALNVLMAMDIISKDKKEIQWRGLPRTTLNDIEELKTERLGLRNRIEKKAAYLQELEDQFVGLQNLIQRNGQLYSSGNPPSGGVSLPFIFVQTRPHATVEVEISEDMQLVHFDFNSTPFELHDDNYVIKAMKETAK
;
A
#
# COMPACT_ATOMS: atom_id res chain seq x y z
N MET A 1 -14.88 16.45 -23.26
CA MET A 1 -14.71 17.63 -24.15
C MET A 1 -15.73 18.72 -23.83
N LYS A 2 -17.00 18.38 -23.55
CA LYS A 2 -18.03 19.35 -23.15
C LYS A 2 -17.75 20.03 -21.79
N ASP A 3 -17.27 19.29 -20.79
CA ASP A 3 -17.05 19.81 -19.43
C ASP A 3 -15.92 20.86 -19.32
N ILE A 4 -14.98 20.87 -20.26
CA ILE A 4 -13.85 21.82 -20.29
C ILE A 4 -14.33 23.21 -20.73
N HIS A 5 -15.35 23.29 -21.58
CA HIS A 5 -15.88 24.56 -22.07
C HIS A 5 -16.60 25.34 -20.95
N TYR A 6 -17.39 24.64 -20.14
CA TYR A 6 -18.03 25.22 -18.94
C TYR A 6 -17.02 25.79 -17.95
N LEU A 7 -15.89 25.10 -17.78
CA LEU A 7 -14.81 25.52 -16.89
C LEU A 7 -14.18 26.85 -17.34
N MET A 8 -13.88 26.99 -18.63
CA MET A 8 -13.28 28.21 -19.17
C MET A 8 -14.20 29.43 -19.08
N GLU A 9 -15.52 29.22 -19.22
CA GLU A 9 -16.49 30.32 -19.16
C GLU A 9 -16.72 30.84 -17.74
N VAL A 10 -16.83 29.93 -16.76
CA VAL A 10 -16.93 30.34 -15.35
C VAL A 10 -15.61 30.96 -14.86
N GLU A 11 -14.47 30.47 -15.36
CA GLU A 11 -13.15 31.05 -15.09
C GLU A 11 -13.00 32.48 -15.65
N SER A 12 -13.47 32.74 -16.88
CA SER A 12 -13.32 34.06 -17.53
C SER A 12 -14.13 35.16 -16.85
N LYS A 13 -15.33 34.83 -16.37
CA LYS A 13 -16.26 35.78 -15.73
C LYS A 13 -16.03 35.94 -14.23
N GLY A 14 -15.47 34.93 -13.56
CA GLY A 14 -15.21 34.90 -12.13
C GLY A 14 -16.47 34.80 -11.25
N ARG A 15 -17.60 35.40 -11.67
CA ARG A 15 -18.93 35.26 -11.07
C ARG A 15 -19.99 35.14 -12.17
N THR A 16 -20.93 34.23 -11.99
CA THR A 16 -22.02 33.97 -12.95
C THR A 16 -23.22 33.33 -12.24
N THR A 17 -24.28 33.01 -12.98
CA THR A 17 -25.45 32.28 -12.47
C THR A 17 -25.80 31.10 -13.39
N TYR A 18 -26.57 30.14 -12.86
CA TYR A 18 -26.99 28.98 -13.65
C TYR A 18 -27.70 29.35 -14.96
N ASN A 19 -28.60 30.34 -14.93
CA ASN A 19 -29.36 30.73 -16.12
C ASN A 19 -28.45 31.41 -17.13
N GLU A 20 -27.53 32.27 -16.69
CA GLU A 20 -26.54 32.90 -17.59
C GLU A 20 -25.69 31.84 -18.28
N VAL A 21 -25.13 30.89 -17.53
CA VAL A 21 -24.34 29.78 -18.11
C VAL A 21 -25.18 28.92 -19.05
N ALA A 22 -26.42 28.60 -18.70
CA ALA A 22 -27.29 27.76 -19.52
C ALA A 22 -27.73 28.46 -20.82
N ASP A 23 -28.15 29.73 -20.72
CA ASP A 23 -28.70 30.48 -21.85
C ASP A 23 -27.59 30.90 -22.84
N GLU A 24 -26.37 31.20 -22.36
CA GLU A 24 -25.21 31.48 -23.22
C GLU A 24 -24.77 30.26 -24.02
N LEU A 25 -24.76 29.08 -23.40
CA LEU A 25 -24.42 27.85 -24.12
C LEU A 25 -25.49 27.49 -25.14
N VAL A 26 -26.77 27.65 -24.81
CA VAL A 26 -27.86 27.47 -25.78
C VAL A 26 -27.68 28.44 -26.97
N ALA A 27 -27.26 29.69 -26.72
CA ALA A 27 -27.00 30.67 -27.77
C ALA A 27 -25.79 30.30 -28.65
N GLU A 28 -24.66 29.86 -28.05
CA GLU A 28 -23.48 29.39 -28.80
C GLU A 28 -23.78 28.17 -29.67
N PHE A 29 -24.63 27.25 -29.19
CA PHE A 29 -25.04 26.07 -29.96
C PHE A 29 -26.11 26.38 -31.02
N SER A 30 -26.75 27.56 -30.96
CA SER A 30 -27.78 27.99 -31.92
C SER A 30 -27.24 28.92 -33.02
N ASP A 31 -25.93 29.19 -33.03
CA ASP A 31 -25.30 30.16 -33.93
C ASP A 31 -25.40 29.71 -35.42
N PRO A 32 -26.03 30.50 -36.31
CA PRO A 32 -26.43 30.05 -37.65
C PRO A 32 -25.26 29.84 -38.63
N SER A 33 -24.02 30.19 -38.25
CA SER A 33 -22.84 29.93 -39.07
C SER A 33 -22.45 28.45 -39.15
N ASN A 34 -22.98 27.59 -38.27
CA ASN A 34 -22.59 26.18 -38.21
C ASN A 34 -23.72 25.18 -38.50
N SER A 35 -24.97 25.63 -38.67
CA SER A 35 -26.05 24.67 -38.93
C SER A 35 -27.33 25.33 -39.48
N VAL A 36 -27.74 24.91 -40.67
CA VAL A 36 -29.08 25.15 -41.23
C VAL A 36 -30.06 24.23 -40.49
N LEU A 37 -30.51 24.61 -39.30
CA LEU A 37 -31.43 23.78 -38.49
C LEU A 37 -32.81 24.42 -38.37
N SER A 38 -33.82 23.55 -38.44
CA SER A 38 -35.22 23.90 -38.31
C SER A 38 -35.56 24.31 -36.86
N PRO A 39 -36.61 25.12 -36.64
CA PRO A 39 -37.03 25.58 -35.30
C PRO A 39 -37.21 24.48 -34.25
N ASP A 40 -37.58 23.26 -34.68
CA ASP A 40 -37.77 22.10 -33.81
C ASP A 40 -36.47 21.55 -33.21
N GLN A 41 -35.33 21.72 -33.88
CA GLN A 41 -34.03 21.25 -33.40
C GLN A 41 -33.44 22.20 -32.35
N GLN A 42 -33.63 23.51 -32.50
CA GLN A 42 -33.22 24.51 -31.51
C GLN A 42 -33.93 24.27 -30.15
N GLN A 43 -35.21 23.89 -30.20
CA GLN A 43 -35.99 23.58 -29.00
C GLN A 43 -35.61 22.24 -28.35
N TYR A 44 -35.08 21.30 -29.14
CA TYR A 44 -34.56 20.03 -28.64
C TYR A 44 -33.22 20.20 -27.94
N ASP A 45 -32.35 21.05 -28.48
CA ASP A 45 -31.04 21.33 -27.88
C ASP A 45 -31.18 22.08 -26.55
N GLU A 46 -32.10 23.05 -26.45
CA GLU A 46 -32.39 23.76 -25.19
C GLU A 46 -32.81 22.81 -24.05
N LYS A 47 -33.66 21.81 -24.35
CA LYS A 47 -34.15 20.84 -23.35
C LYS A 47 -33.08 19.85 -22.90
N ASN A 48 -32.05 19.61 -23.71
CA ASN A 48 -30.97 18.68 -23.40
C ASN A 48 -29.78 19.34 -22.71
N ILE A 49 -29.53 20.63 -22.95
CA ILE A 49 -28.39 21.36 -22.39
C ILE A 49 -28.60 21.64 -20.89
N ARG A 50 -29.81 22.09 -20.48
CA ARG A 50 -30.10 22.49 -19.10
C ARG A 50 -29.79 21.42 -18.04
N PRO A 51 -30.17 20.13 -18.20
CA PRO A 51 -29.81 19.07 -17.26
C PRO A 51 -28.29 18.81 -17.19
N ARG A 52 -27.59 18.92 -18.33
CA ARG A 52 -26.14 18.70 -18.41
C ARG A 52 -25.34 19.80 -17.71
N VAL A 53 -25.84 21.04 -17.76
CA VAL A 53 -25.26 22.16 -17.00
C VAL A 53 -25.30 21.86 -15.50
N TYR A 54 -26.40 21.29 -14.99
CA TYR A 54 -26.49 20.90 -13.58
C TYR A 54 -25.51 19.80 -13.22
N ASP A 55 -25.40 18.75 -14.04
CA ASP A 55 -24.45 17.67 -13.81
C ASP A 55 -23.01 18.20 -13.76
N ALA A 56 -22.63 19.04 -14.73
CA ALA A 56 -21.32 19.67 -14.78
C ALA A 56 -21.08 20.54 -13.54
N LEU A 57 -22.00 21.44 -13.19
CA LEU A 57 -21.85 22.33 -12.02
C LEU A 57 -21.76 21.57 -10.70
N ASN A 58 -22.51 20.47 -10.54
CA ASN A 58 -22.45 19.65 -9.34
C ASN A 58 -21.10 18.95 -9.19
N VAL A 59 -20.53 18.45 -10.29
CA VAL A 59 -19.18 17.87 -10.29
C VAL A 59 -18.14 18.94 -9.98
N LEU A 60 -18.24 20.12 -10.59
CA LEU A 60 -17.30 21.23 -10.35
C LEU A 60 -17.35 21.73 -8.91
N MET A 61 -18.54 21.76 -8.30
CA MET A 61 -18.72 22.09 -6.89
C MET A 61 -18.14 21.01 -5.98
N ALA A 62 -18.36 19.73 -6.29
CA ALA A 62 -17.80 18.61 -5.53
C ALA A 62 -16.26 18.58 -5.56
N MET A 63 -15.66 19.10 -6.63
CA MET A 63 -14.21 19.25 -6.80
C MET A 63 -13.66 20.55 -6.19
N ASP A 64 -14.48 21.35 -5.50
CA ASP A 64 -14.14 22.67 -4.93
C ASP A 64 -13.57 23.69 -5.95
N ILE A 65 -13.87 23.50 -7.24
CA ILE A 65 -13.43 24.39 -8.32
C ILE A 65 -14.31 25.66 -8.38
N ILE A 66 -15.58 25.51 -8.00
CA ILE A 66 -16.56 26.59 -7.94
C ILE A 66 -17.33 26.52 -6.61
N SER A 67 -17.80 27.66 -6.13
CA SER A 67 -18.80 27.70 -5.05
C SER A 67 -20.11 28.30 -5.51
N LYS A 68 -21.22 27.82 -4.93
CA LYS A 68 -22.55 28.35 -5.18
C LYS A 68 -23.13 28.94 -3.90
N ASP A 69 -23.41 30.23 -3.91
CA ASP A 69 -24.25 30.88 -2.89
C ASP A 69 -25.59 31.28 -3.52
N LYS A 70 -26.65 30.57 -3.11
CA LYS A 70 -28.01 30.69 -3.67
C LYS A 70 -28.01 30.57 -5.20
N LYS A 71 -28.02 31.71 -5.91
CA LYS A 71 -28.04 31.79 -7.38
C LYS A 71 -26.69 32.18 -7.97
N GLU A 72 -25.78 32.72 -7.17
CA GLU A 72 -24.45 33.15 -7.61
C GLU A 72 -23.48 31.97 -7.57
N ILE A 73 -22.74 31.80 -8.66
CA ILE A 73 -21.68 30.81 -8.84
C ILE A 73 -20.37 31.60 -8.95
N GLN A 74 -19.40 31.26 -8.11
CA GLN A 74 -18.10 31.92 -8.06
C GLN A 74 -17.00 30.92 -8.40
N TRP A 75 -16.06 31.34 -9.25
CA TRP A 75 -14.87 30.57 -9.57
C TRP A 75 -13.88 30.60 -8.39
N ARG A 76 -13.48 29.42 -7.90
CA ARG A 76 -12.45 29.26 -6.86
C ARG A 76 -11.08 28.91 -7.43
N GLY A 77 -11.05 28.28 -8.59
CA GLY A 77 -9.83 27.84 -9.26
C GLY A 77 -9.66 26.32 -9.21
N LEU A 78 -8.78 25.80 -10.07
CA LEU A 78 -8.45 24.37 -10.07
C LEU A 78 -7.72 23.99 -8.77
N PRO A 79 -7.99 22.81 -8.18
CA PRO A 79 -7.25 22.33 -7.04
C PRO A 79 -5.78 22.23 -7.45
N ARG A 80 -4.95 23.13 -6.92
CA ARG A 80 -3.51 23.01 -7.10
C ARG A 80 -3.07 21.99 -6.08
N THR A 81 -2.49 20.89 -6.55
CA THR A 81 -1.68 20.03 -5.67
C THR A 81 -0.65 20.93 -5.01
N THR A 82 -0.83 21.18 -3.73
CA THR A 82 0.06 22.07 -2.98
C THR A 82 1.41 21.39 -2.83
N LEU A 83 2.47 22.16 -2.58
CA LEU A 83 3.77 21.56 -2.26
C LEU A 83 3.67 20.62 -1.04
N ASN A 84 2.78 20.93 -0.10
CA ASN A 84 2.50 20.09 1.06
C ASN A 84 1.90 18.73 0.64
N ASP A 85 0.90 18.73 -0.26
CA ASP A 85 0.31 17.47 -0.77
C ASP A 85 1.38 16.60 -1.46
N ILE A 86 2.31 17.23 -2.19
CA ILE A 86 3.42 16.53 -2.84
C ILE A 86 4.39 15.94 -1.80
N GLU A 87 4.69 16.67 -0.72
CA GLU A 87 5.54 16.20 0.36
C GLU A 87 4.90 15.07 1.17
N GLU A 88 3.61 15.16 1.45
CA GLU A 88 2.83 14.10 2.10
C GLU A 88 2.83 12.83 1.25
N LEU A 89 2.53 12.93 -0.05
CA LEU A 89 2.56 11.80 -0.98
C LEU A 89 3.96 11.17 -1.10
N LYS A 90 5.03 11.99 -1.09
CA LYS A 90 6.41 11.48 -1.07
C LYS A 90 6.71 10.70 0.21
N THR A 91 6.24 11.21 1.35
CA THR A 91 6.42 10.57 2.66
C THR A 91 5.66 9.25 2.73
N GLU A 92 4.41 9.22 2.26
CA GLU A 92 3.61 8.01 2.18
C GLU A 92 4.26 6.98 1.25
N ARG A 93 4.69 7.40 0.06
CA ARG A 93 5.40 6.53 -0.89
C ARG A 93 6.65 5.91 -0.28
N LEU A 94 7.43 6.68 0.47
CA LEU A 94 8.61 6.19 1.17
C LEU A 94 8.22 5.16 2.26
N GLY A 95 7.18 5.46 3.04
CA GLY A 95 6.65 4.54 4.05
C GLY A 95 6.16 3.22 3.46
N LEU A 96 5.42 3.27 2.35
CA LEU A 96 4.97 2.09 1.62
C LEU A 96 6.13 1.27 1.07
N ARG A 97 7.15 1.93 0.49
CA ARG A 97 8.36 1.26 -0.01
C ARG A 97 9.09 0.52 1.10
N ASN A 98 9.31 1.16 2.26
CA ASN A 98 9.95 0.53 3.41
C ASN A 98 9.16 -0.67 3.94
N ARG A 99 7.82 -0.60 3.91
CA ARG A 99 6.95 -1.73 4.29
C ARG A 99 7.05 -2.89 3.31
N ILE A 100 7.11 -2.61 2.01
CA ILE A 100 7.30 -3.62 0.97
C ILE A 100 8.65 -4.31 1.17
N GLU A 101 9.71 -3.54 1.38
CA GLU A 101 11.07 -4.07 1.59
C GLU A 101 11.15 -4.98 2.82
N LYS A 102 10.58 -4.56 3.95
CA LYS A 102 10.50 -5.41 5.16
C LYS A 102 9.73 -6.71 4.91
N LYS A 103 8.60 -6.65 4.19
CA LYS A 103 7.81 -7.84 3.84
C LYS A 103 8.57 -8.77 2.89
N ALA A 104 9.31 -8.21 1.93
CA ALA A 104 10.12 -8.98 1.00
C ALA A 104 11.26 -9.70 1.73
N ALA A 105 11.97 -9.02 2.63
CA ALA A 105 13.02 -9.62 3.46
C ALA A 105 12.47 -10.75 4.35
N TYR A 106 11.33 -10.52 5.02
CA TYR A 106 10.70 -11.55 5.85
C TYR A 106 10.20 -12.75 5.04
N LEU A 107 9.67 -12.52 3.83
CA LEU A 107 9.25 -13.60 2.93
C LEU A 107 10.45 -14.46 2.51
N GLN A 108 11.57 -13.82 2.18
CA GLN A 108 12.80 -14.53 1.82
C GLN A 108 13.31 -15.39 2.98
N GLU A 109 13.26 -14.87 4.22
CA GLU A 109 13.62 -15.63 5.41
C GLU A 109 12.72 -16.85 5.62
N LEU A 110 11.39 -16.70 5.45
CA LEU A 110 10.44 -17.81 5.52
C LEU A 110 10.68 -18.87 4.44
N GLU A 111 11.00 -18.45 3.21
CA GLU A 111 11.33 -19.38 2.13
C GLU A 111 12.60 -20.17 2.44
N ASP A 112 13.65 -19.50 2.93
CA ASP A 112 14.89 -20.13 3.35
C ASP A 112 14.67 -21.18 4.45
N GLN A 113 13.83 -20.83 5.44
CA GLN A 113 13.41 -21.74 6.52
C GLN A 113 12.64 -22.94 5.96
N PHE A 114 11.65 -22.72 5.09
CA PHE A 114 10.85 -23.80 4.49
C PHE A 114 11.73 -24.78 3.71
N VAL A 115 12.60 -24.26 2.84
CA VAL A 115 13.56 -25.08 2.10
C VAL A 115 14.51 -25.82 3.05
N GLY A 116 14.94 -25.17 4.14
CA GLY A 116 15.79 -25.79 5.16
C GLY A 116 15.13 -26.97 5.86
N LEU A 117 13.87 -26.82 6.26
CA LEU A 117 13.08 -27.89 6.88
C LEU A 117 12.83 -29.04 5.91
N GLN A 118 12.48 -28.76 4.65
CA GLN A 118 12.29 -29.79 3.63
C GLN A 118 13.56 -30.61 3.42
N ASN A 119 14.71 -29.94 3.29
CA ASN A 119 16.00 -30.60 3.13
C ASN A 119 16.35 -31.45 4.37
N LEU A 120 16.07 -30.97 5.58
CA LEU A 120 16.30 -31.70 6.81
C LEU A 120 15.44 -32.96 6.90
N ILE A 121 14.14 -32.85 6.58
CA ILE A 121 13.21 -33.99 6.54
C ILE A 121 13.67 -35.02 5.50
N GLN A 122 14.02 -34.58 4.29
CA GLN A 122 14.48 -35.47 3.23
C GLN A 122 15.77 -36.21 3.63
N ARG A 123 16.76 -35.49 4.14
CA ARG A 123 18.04 -36.06 4.59
C ARG A 123 17.81 -37.09 5.71
N ASN A 124 17.01 -36.74 6.70
CA ASN A 124 16.72 -37.65 7.81
C ASN A 124 15.97 -38.89 7.31
N GLY A 125 14.97 -38.73 6.42
CA GLY A 125 14.24 -39.84 5.81
C GLY A 125 15.15 -40.81 5.04
N GLN A 126 16.17 -40.30 4.34
CA GLN A 126 17.17 -41.14 3.68
C GLN A 126 18.04 -41.92 4.69
N LEU A 127 18.50 -41.28 5.77
CA LEU A 127 19.30 -41.94 6.82
C LEU A 127 18.54 -43.07 7.51
N TYR A 128 17.25 -42.86 7.79
CA TYR A 128 16.38 -43.91 8.35
C TYR A 128 16.15 -45.05 7.35
N SER A 129 16.04 -44.74 6.05
CA SER A 129 15.84 -45.73 5.00
C SER A 129 17.11 -46.52 4.66
N SER A 130 18.30 -45.93 4.85
CA SER A 130 19.59 -46.56 4.57
C SER A 130 20.07 -47.53 5.66
N GLY A 131 19.24 -47.83 6.67
CA GLY A 131 19.56 -48.77 7.74
C GLY A 131 20.61 -48.27 8.75
N ASN A 132 21.00 -46.99 8.66
CA ASN A 132 21.90 -46.32 9.61
C ASN A 132 21.14 -45.19 10.34
N PRO A 133 20.13 -45.52 11.16
CA PRO A 133 19.42 -44.50 11.92
C PRO A 133 20.38 -43.82 12.91
N PRO A 134 20.38 -42.48 13.00
CA PRO A 134 21.16 -41.79 14.01
C PRO A 134 20.72 -42.25 15.42
N SER A 135 21.69 -42.46 16.31
CA SER A 135 21.46 -42.96 17.66
C SER A 135 20.86 -41.93 18.64
N GLY A 136 20.71 -40.67 18.19
CA GLY A 136 20.12 -39.58 18.95
C GLY A 136 19.80 -38.37 18.05
N GLY A 137 19.00 -37.44 18.58
CA GLY A 137 18.62 -36.20 17.89
C GLY A 137 17.84 -35.26 18.81
N VAL A 138 17.78 -33.98 18.41
CA VAL A 138 16.98 -32.95 19.08
C VAL A 138 15.80 -32.60 18.18
N SER A 139 14.58 -32.61 18.73
CA SER A 139 13.36 -32.24 18.00
C SER A 139 13.15 -30.73 18.01
N LEU A 140 12.61 -30.21 16.91
CA LEU A 140 12.13 -28.83 16.82
C LEU A 140 10.83 -28.65 17.63
N PRO A 141 10.57 -27.45 18.20
CA PRO A 141 11.45 -26.30 18.26
C PRO A 141 12.47 -26.40 19.40
N PHE A 142 13.67 -25.84 19.22
CA PHE A 142 14.68 -25.75 20.27
C PHE A 142 15.46 -24.44 20.16
N ILE A 143 16.22 -24.12 21.21
CA ILE A 143 17.18 -23.04 21.24
C ILE A 143 18.51 -23.61 21.73
N PHE A 144 19.61 -23.26 21.07
CA PHE A 144 20.96 -23.55 21.53
C PHE A 144 21.55 -22.35 22.27
N VAL A 145 22.18 -22.64 23.41
CA VAL A 145 23.05 -21.69 24.10
C VAL A 145 24.48 -22.17 23.89
N GLN A 146 25.27 -21.37 23.17
CA GLN A 146 26.66 -21.67 22.87
C GLN A 146 27.58 -20.80 23.73
N THR A 147 28.58 -21.39 24.36
CA THR A 147 29.61 -20.66 25.10
C THR A 147 30.98 -21.29 24.84
N ARG A 148 32.04 -20.75 25.47
CA ARG A 148 33.41 -21.24 25.32
C ARG A 148 33.54 -22.68 25.86
N PRO A 149 34.39 -23.54 25.25
CA PRO A 149 34.55 -24.94 25.70
C PRO A 149 34.97 -25.12 27.16
N HIS A 150 35.58 -24.10 27.76
CA HIS A 150 36.06 -24.10 29.15
C HIS A 150 35.22 -23.19 30.07
N ALA A 151 34.05 -22.75 29.62
CA ALA A 151 33.15 -21.96 30.45
C ALA A 151 32.55 -22.84 31.57
N THR A 152 32.47 -22.31 32.78
CA THR A 152 31.72 -22.93 33.87
C THR A 152 30.32 -22.35 33.89
N VAL A 153 29.31 -23.19 33.64
CA VAL A 153 27.90 -22.81 33.62
C VAL A 153 27.20 -23.45 34.81
N GLU A 154 26.60 -22.64 35.66
CA GLU A 154 25.72 -23.11 36.74
C GLU A 154 24.28 -23.07 36.24
N VAL A 155 23.55 -24.17 36.45
CA VAL A 155 22.18 -24.34 35.95
C VAL A 155 21.29 -24.69 37.13
N GLU A 156 20.29 -23.84 37.36
CA GLU A 156 19.24 -24.09 38.34
C GLU A 156 17.92 -24.26 37.61
N ILE A 157 17.23 -25.37 37.88
CA ILE A 157 15.94 -25.71 37.28
C ILE A 157 14.90 -25.71 38.39
N SER A 158 13.81 -24.98 38.20
CA SER A 158 12.70 -25.00 39.15
C SER A 158 12.07 -26.38 39.25
N GLU A 159 11.45 -26.70 40.39
CA GLU A 159 10.81 -28.01 40.61
C GLU A 159 9.69 -28.31 39.60
N ASP A 160 8.99 -27.27 39.14
CA ASP A 160 7.93 -27.37 38.12
C ASP A 160 8.46 -27.41 36.67
N MET A 161 9.79 -27.34 36.50
CA MET A 161 10.49 -27.33 35.22
C MET A 161 10.06 -26.19 34.26
N GLN A 162 9.44 -25.12 34.78
CA GLN A 162 9.01 -23.97 33.98
C GLN A 162 10.07 -22.88 33.89
N LEU A 163 11.02 -22.86 34.84
CA LEU A 163 12.07 -21.85 34.92
C LEU A 163 13.43 -22.52 34.95
N VAL A 164 14.31 -22.08 34.06
CA VAL A 164 15.71 -22.47 34.04
C VAL A 164 16.55 -21.22 34.14
N HIS A 165 17.40 -21.16 35.17
CA HIS A 165 18.37 -20.09 35.36
C HIS A 165 19.75 -20.60 34.95
N PHE A 166 20.43 -19.85 34.09
CA PHE A 166 21.79 -20.12 33.66
C PHE A 166 22.70 -19.00 34.16
N ASP A 167 23.70 -19.33 34.98
CA ASP A 167 24.80 -18.42 35.33
C ASP A 167 26.07 -18.85 34.57
N PHE A 168 26.56 -17.95 33.73
CA PHE A 168 27.78 -18.16 32.92
C PHE A 168 29.05 -17.62 33.61
N ASN A 169 28.97 -17.16 34.86
CA ASN A 169 30.10 -16.63 35.61
C ASN A 169 30.85 -15.51 34.86
N SER A 170 30.09 -14.58 34.27
CA SER A 170 30.60 -13.51 33.38
C SER A 170 31.24 -13.97 32.07
N THR A 171 31.10 -15.26 31.69
CA THR A 171 31.57 -15.75 30.40
C THR A 171 30.55 -15.39 29.30
N PRO A 172 31.00 -14.87 28.14
CA PRO A 172 30.10 -14.61 27.02
C PRO A 172 29.41 -15.89 26.52
N PHE A 173 28.16 -15.75 26.09
CA PHE A 173 27.40 -16.80 25.42
C PHE A 173 26.63 -16.22 24.23
N GLU A 174 26.23 -17.10 23.33
CA GLU A 174 25.41 -16.80 22.16
C GLU A 174 24.14 -17.66 22.21
N LEU A 175 23.03 -17.08 21.77
CA LEU A 175 21.74 -17.76 21.67
C LEU A 175 21.39 -17.94 20.20
N HIS A 176 21.17 -19.19 19.81
CA HIS A 176 20.83 -19.57 18.45
C HIS A 176 19.50 -20.30 18.43
N ASP A 177 18.54 -19.83 17.64
CA ASP A 177 17.29 -20.56 17.44
C ASP A 177 17.49 -21.73 16.45
N ASP A 178 16.45 -22.54 16.30
CA ASP A 178 16.45 -23.64 15.36
C ASP A 178 16.65 -23.18 13.90
N ASN A 179 16.08 -22.05 13.50
CA ASN A 179 16.20 -21.49 12.15
C ASN A 179 17.65 -21.17 11.80
N TYR A 180 18.37 -20.49 12.71
CA TYR A 180 19.79 -20.21 12.56
C TYR A 180 20.59 -21.49 12.33
N VAL A 181 20.32 -22.53 13.13
CA VAL A 181 21.04 -23.80 13.07
C VAL A 181 20.76 -24.52 11.74
N ILE A 182 19.51 -24.57 11.31
CA ILE A 182 19.12 -25.17 10.02
C ILE A 182 19.82 -24.46 8.86
N LYS A 183 19.97 -23.13 8.94
CA LYS A 183 20.71 -22.34 7.95
C LYS A 183 22.21 -22.65 7.96
N ALA A 184 22.84 -22.67 9.13
CA ALA A 184 24.25 -23.02 9.29
C ALA A 184 24.57 -24.45 8.79
N MET A 185 23.63 -25.39 8.94
CA MET A 185 23.78 -26.75 8.42
C MET A 185 23.82 -26.80 6.88
N LYS A 186 23.16 -25.88 6.17
CA LYS A 186 23.28 -25.76 4.71
C LYS A 186 24.67 -25.27 4.29
N GLU A 187 25.23 -24.32 5.03
CA GLU A 187 26.52 -23.68 4.70
C GLU A 187 27.70 -24.62 4.93
N THR A 188 27.60 -25.50 5.93
CA THR A 188 28.64 -26.49 6.27
C THR A 188 28.67 -27.68 5.29
N ALA A 189 27.66 -27.82 4.43
CA ALA A 189 27.56 -28.89 3.43
C ALA A 189 28.16 -28.53 2.05
N LYS A 190 28.80 -27.37 1.92
CA LYS A 190 29.60 -26.97 0.75
C LYS A 190 31.09 -27.20 1.00
#